data_AF-A0A1F8T201-F1
#
_entry.id   AF-A0A1F8T201-F1
#
_cell.length_a   1.000
_cell.length_b   1.000
_cell.length_c   1.000
_cell.angle_alpha   90.00
_cell.angle_beta   90.00
_cell.angle_gamma   90.00
#
_symmetry.space_group_name_H-M   'P 1'
#
loop_
_entity.id
_entity.type
_entity.pdbx_description
1 polymer ?
#
loop_
_entity_poly.entity_id
_entity_poly.type
_entity_poly.pdbx_seq_one_letter_code
_entity_poly.pdbx_strand_id
1 'polypeptide(L)'
;MWAWMLHRVTGLAMLTFVGLHVIASFFMQQTASDLATSINTVYESWIFQIVVTFVVIFHGLNGLRIAALDIWPQFQVYQREALWLQLLIFAPVYGLTIFILIQHALTGS
;
A
#
# COMPACT_ATOMS: atom_id res chain seq x y z
N MET A 1 -17.76 7.81 4.82
CA MET A 1 -17.34 8.55 3.60
C MET A 1 -15.84 8.57 3.39
N TRP A 2 -15.01 8.82 4.42
CA TRP A 2 -13.54 8.86 4.26
C TRP A 2 -12.94 7.56 3.69
N ALA A 3 -13.39 6.39 4.15
CA ALA A 3 -12.81 5.10 3.73
C ALA A 3 -13.00 4.82 2.24
N TRP A 4 -14.14 5.28 1.70
CA TRP A 4 -14.42 5.23 0.27
C TRP A 4 -13.48 6.13 -0.53
N MET A 5 -13.24 7.35 -0.06
CA MET A 5 -12.35 8.29 -0.73
C MET A 5 -10.91 7.78 -0.73
N LEU A 6 -10.43 7.31 0.43
CA LEU A 6 -9.11 6.71 0.54
C LEU A 6 -8.95 5.48 -0.34
N HIS A 7 -9.96 4.62 -0.46
CA HIS A 7 -9.87 3.44 -1.34
C HIS A 7 -9.64 3.81 -2.80
N ARG A 8 -10.32 4.85 -3.30
CA ARG A 8 -10.13 5.34 -4.68
C ARG A 8 -8.76 5.97 -4.88
N VAL A 9 -8.37 6.86 -3.97
CA VAL A 9 -7.07 7.54 -4.03
C VAL A 9 -5.92 6.54 -3.97
N THR A 10 -5.98 5.58 -3.04
CA THR A 10 -4.97 4.52 -2.92
C THR A 10 -4.95 3.59 -4.13
N GLY A 11 -6.11 3.30 -4.74
CA GLY A 11 -6.17 2.51 -5.97
C GLY A 11 -5.48 3.20 -7.15
N LEU A 12 -5.74 4.50 -7.33
CA LEU A 12 -5.04 5.30 -8.34
C LEU A 12 -3.54 5.39 -8.05
N ALA A 13 -3.16 5.63 -6.79
CA ALA A 13 -1.77 5.67 -6.37
C ALA A 13 -1.03 4.35 -6.66
N MET A 14 -1.65 3.19 -6.38
CA MET A 14 -1.06 1.89 -6.71
C MET A 14 -0.90 1.71 -8.22
N LEU A 15 -1.93 2.02 -9.01
CA LEU A 15 -1.85 1.87 -10.46
C LEU A 15 -0.70 2.70 -11.04
N THR A 16 -0.57 3.96 -10.61
CA THR A 16 0.51 4.85 -11.03
C THR A 16 1.87 4.33 -10.57
N PHE A 17 2.01 3.96 -9.29
CA PHE A 17 3.27 3.44 -8.75
C PHE A 17 3.72 2.17 -9.47
N VAL A 18 2.86 1.16 -9.58
CA VAL A 18 3.22 -0.13 -10.20
C VAL A 18 3.60 0.07 -11.67
N GLY A 19 2.85 0.89 -12.41
CA GLY A 19 3.17 1.19 -13.81
C GLY A 19 4.54 1.84 -13.96
N LEU A 20 4.82 2.89 -13.18
CA LEU A 20 6.11 3.58 -13.20
C LEU A 20 7.25 2.69 -12.68
N HIS A 21 6.99 1.85 -11.67
CA HIS A 21 7.95 0.94 -11.08
C HIS A 21 8.41 -0.14 -12.07
N VAL A 22 7.47 -0.75 -12.81
CA VAL A 22 7.79 -1.73 -13.84
C VAL A 22 8.62 -1.10 -14.96
N ILE A 23 8.25 0.09 -15.43
CA ILE A 23 8.99 0.80 -16.48
C ILE A 23 10.40 1.14 -16.00
N ALA A 24 10.55 1.76 -14.83
CA ALA A 24 11.86 2.13 -14.28
C ALA A 24 12.74 0.89 -14.06
N SER A 25 12.20 -0.17 -13.44
CA SER A 25 12.95 -1.42 -13.23
C SER A 25 13.39 -2.06 -14.54
N PHE A 26 12.54 -2.05 -15.58
CA PHE A 26 12.88 -2.56 -16.90
C PHE A 26 14.05 -1.79 -17.53
N PHE A 27 13.99 -0.45 -17.57
CA PHE A 27 15.07 0.37 -18.14
C PHE A 27 16.37 0.30 -17.32
N MET A 28 16.28 0.20 -16.00
CA MET A 28 17.44 -0.02 -15.15
C MET A 28 18.15 -1.32 -15.54
N GLN A 29 17.42 -2.42 -15.68
CA GLN A 29 17.99 -3.73 -16.01
C GLN A 29 18.46 -3.85 -17.47
N GLN A 30 17.71 -3.30 -18.43
CA GLN A 30 17.97 -3.53 -19.85
C GLN A 30 18.98 -2.55 -20.46
N THR A 31 19.06 -1.34 -19.94
CA THR A 31 19.91 -0.28 -20.54
C THR A 31 20.88 0.35 -19.57
N ALA A 32 20.97 -0.15 -18.32
CA ALA A 32 21.78 0.46 -17.26
C ALA A 32 21.53 1.98 -17.11
N SER A 33 20.25 2.40 -17.22
CA SER A 33 19.90 3.82 -17.19
C SER A 33 20.12 4.43 -15.80
N ASP A 34 20.94 5.49 -15.71
CA ASP A 34 21.17 6.24 -14.47
C ASP A 34 19.89 6.89 -13.94
N LEU A 35 19.02 7.38 -14.84
CA LEU A 35 17.73 7.95 -14.46
C LEU A 35 16.83 6.88 -13.84
N ALA A 36 16.75 5.71 -14.48
CA ALA A 36 15.96 4.59 -13.97
C ALA A 36 16.49 4.08 -12.61
N THR A 37 17.82 4.03 -12.46
CA THR A 37 18.48 3.70 -11.19
C THR A 37 18.10 4.69 -10.10
N SER A 38 18.19 5.99 -10.40
CA SER A 38 17.83 7.06 -9.45
C SER A 38 16.36 6.99 -9.02
N ILE A 39 15.45 6.66 -9.93
CA ILE A 39 14.03 6.46 -9.63
C ILE A 39 13.84 5.25 -8.70
N ASN A 40 14.51 4.12 -8.97
CA ASN A 40 14.44 2.95 -8.10
C ASN A 40 15.04 3.21 -6.72
N THR A 41 16.12 3.99 -6.61
CA THR A 41 16.65 4.43 -5.30
C THR A 41 15.60 5.18 -4.48
N VAL A 42 14.74 6.00 -5.12
CA VAL A 42 13.63 6.65 -4.42
C VAL A 42 12.61 5.62 -3.92
N TYR A 43 12.24 4.64 -4.75
CA TYR A 43 11.31 3.59 -4.36
C TYR A 43 11.83 2.70 -3.23
N GLU A 44 13.14 2.49 -3.19
CA GLU A 44 13.83 1.74 -2.14
C GLU A 44 14.04 2.56 -0.86
N SER A 45 13.84 3.87 -0.88
CA SER A 45 13.96 4.69 0.32
C SER A 45 12.89 4.31 1.36
N TRP A 46 13.29 4.20 2.63
CA TRP A 46 12.38 3.81 3.72
C TRP A 46 11.18 4.76 3.85
N ILE A 47 11.36 6.05 3.56
CA ILE A 47 10.27 7.04 3.57
C ILE A 47 9.22 6.70 2.50
N PHE A 48 9.65 6.41 1.28
CA PHE A 48 8.74 6.00 0.21
C PHE A 48 8.06 4.67 0.55
N GLN A 49 8.81 3.72 1.11
CA GLN A 49 8.28 2.42 1.53
C GLN A 49 7.18 2.55 2.59
N ILE A 50 7.30 3.48 3.55
CA ILE A 50 6.22 3.77 4.51
C ILE A 50 4.94 4.21 3.79
N VAL A 51 5.05 5.12 2.81
CA VAL A 51 3.90 5.63 2.06
C VAL A 51 3.27 4.55 1.19
N VAL A 52 4.07 3.81 0.42
CA VAL A 52 3.54 2.81 -0.51
C VAL A 52 2.94 1.62 0.22
N THR A 53 3.50 1.22 1.37
CA THR A 53 2.92 0.14 2.19
C THR A 53 1.59 0.56 2.81
N PHE A 54 1.42 1.82 3.25
CA PHE A 54 0.11 2.35 3.64
C PHE A 54 -0.91 2.18 2.50
N VAL A 55 -0.54 2.62 1.30
CA VAL A 55 -1.39 2.59 0.11
C VAL A 55 -1.85 1.15 -0.17
N VAL A 56 -0.92 0.19 -0.19
CA VAL A 56 -1.20 -1.22 -0.49
C VAL A 56 -2.05 -1.88 0.61
N ILE A 57 -1.62 -1.77 1.88
CA ILE A 57 -2.30 -2.45 3.00
C ILE A 57 -3.70 -1.90 3.18
N PHE A 58 -3.86 -0.56 3.16
CA PHE A 58 -5.18 0.06 3.29
C PHE A 58 -6.08 -0.32 2.12
N HIS A 59 -5.59 -0.23 0.87
CA HIS A 59 -6.41 -0.53 -0.31
C HIS A 59 -6.85 -1.98 -0.32
N GLY A 60 -5.93 -2.91 -0.06
CA GLY A 60 -6.21 -4.34 -0.02
C GLY A 60 -7.24 -4.70 1.05
N LEU A 61 -7.02 -4.28 2.30
CA LEU A 61 -7.97 -4.56 3.38
C LEU A 61 -9.34 -3.91 3.15
N ASN A 62 -9.38 -2.67 2.65
CA ASN A 62 -10.63 -1.99 2.36
C ASN A 62 -11.37 -2.63 1.18
N GLY A 63 -10.65 -3.07 0.14
CA GLY A 63 -11.20 -3.81 -0.99
C GLY A 63 -11.79 -5.14 -0.56
N LEU A 64 -11.08 -5.89 0.30
CA LEU A 64 -11.59 -7.13 0.90
C LEU A 64 -12.86 -6.89 1.72
N ARG A 65 -12.91 -5.82 2.53
CA ARG A 65 -14.12 -5.44 3.27
C ARG A 65 -15.30 -5.22 2.32
N ILE A 66 -15.11 -4.43 1.27
CA ILE A 66 -16.16 -4.14 0.28
C ILE A 66 -16.61 -5.42 -0.41
N ALA A 67 -15.68 -6.21 -0.94
CA ALA A 67 -15.98 -7.47 -1.62
C ALA A 67 -16.77 -8.44 -0.72
N ALA A 68 -16.39 -8.58 0.56
CA ALA A 68 -17.12 -9.43 1.49
C ALA A 68 -18.57 -8.95 1.71
N LEU A 69 -18.79 -7.63 1.82
CA LEU A 69 -20.12 -7.06 2.02
C LEU A 69 -21.00 -7.12 0.75
N ASP A 70 -20.38 -7.18 -0.42
CA ASP A 70 -21.06 -7.33 -1.71
C ASP A 70 -21.40 -8.79 -2.01
N ILE A 71 -20.52 -9.74 -1.65
CA ILE A 71 -20.73 -11.18 -1.86
C ILE A 71 -21.78 -11.73 -0.88
N TRP A 72 -21.82 -11.25 0.36
CA TRP A 72 -22.78 -11.67 1.38
C TRP A 72 -23.69 -10.51 1.80
N PRO A 73 -24.87 -10.35 1.16
CA PRO A 73 -25.79 -9.27 1.48
C PRO A 73 -26.21 -9.23 2.96
N GLN A 74 -26.25 -10.38 3.62
CA GLN A 74 -26.53 -10.51 5.06
C GLN A 74 -25.53 -9.75 5.93
N PHE A 75 -24.30 -9.55 5.45
CA PHE A 75 -23.26 -8.82 6.19
C PHE A 75 -23.37 -7.30 6.05
N GLN A 76 -24.20 -6.78 5.15
CA GLN A 76 -24.38 -5.33 5.00
C GLN A 76 -24.91 -4.64 6.26
N VAL A 77 -25.59 -5.36 7.16
CA VAL A 77 -25.99 -4.81 8.46
C VAL A 77 -24.78 -4.50 9.35
N TYR A 78 -23.64 -5.15 9.12
CA TYR A 78 -22.41 -5.04 9.90
C TYR A 78 -21.37 -4.10 9.26
N GLN A 79 -21.79 -3.15 8.42
CA GLN A 79 -20.87 -2.21 7.73
C GLN A 79 -19.95 -1.46 8.70
N ARG A 80 -20.46 -1.09 9.89
CA ARG A 80 -19.69 -0.37 10.91
C ARG A 80 -18.67 -1.29 11.59
N GLU A 81 -19.08 -2.48 11.96
CA GLU A 81 -18.27 -3.51 12.60
C GLU A 81 -17.16 -3.98 11.65
N ALA A 82 -17.49 -4.17 10.37
CA ALA A 82 -16.53 -4.51 9.33
C ALA A 82 -15.48 -3.40 9.12
N LEU A 83 -15.86 -2.11 9.25
CA LEU A 83 -14.91 -1.00 9.24
C LEU A 83 -14.00 -1.03 10.46
N TRP A 84 -14.54 -1.28 11.65
CA TRP A 84 -13.73 -1.40 12.88
C TRP A 84 -12.78 -2.59 12.82
N LEU A 85 -13.25 -3.74 12.33
CA LEU A 85 -12.41 -4.92 12.13
C LEU A 85 -11.26 -4.63 11.16
N GLN A 86 -11.55 -3.96 10.04
CA GLN A 86 -10.50 -3.52 9.12
C GLN A 86 -9.47 -2.63 9.83
N LEU A 87 -9.90 -1.64 10.62
CA LEU A 87 -8.99 -0.75 11.34
C LEU A 87 -8.17 -1.49 12.39
N LEU A 88 -8.80 -2.43 13.10
CA LEU A 88 -8.18 -3.29 14.10
C LEU A 88 -7.08 -4.17 13.50
N ILE A 89 -7.24 -4.63 12.25
CA ILE A 89 -6.21 -5.39 11.53
C ILE A 89 -5.16 -4.45 10.93
N PHE A 90 -5.59 -3.34 10.33
CA PHE A 90 -4.73 -2.38 9.67
C PHE A 90 -3.69 -1.78 10.62
N ALA A 91 -4.12 -1.30 11.79
CA ALA A 91 -3.25 -0.60 12.74
C ALA A 91 -2.03 -1.43 13.21
N PRO A 92 -2.17 -2.67 13.71
CA PRO A 92 -1.03 -3.48 14.12
C PRO A 92 -0.17 -3.94 12.93
N VAL A 93 -0.76 -4.29 11.79
CA VAL A 93 0.00 -4.70 10.60
C VAL A 93 0.85 -3.54 10.10
N TYR A 94 0.24 -2.38 9.87
CA TYR A 94 0.95 -1.20 9.39
C TYR A 94 1.95 -0.65 10.42
N GLY A 95 1.59 -0.67 11.71
CA GLY A 95 2.49 -0.29 12.80
C GLY A 95 3.74 -1.18 12.86
N LEU A 96 3.57 -2.50 12.73
CA LEU A 96 4.70 -3.43 12.64
C LEU A 96 5.54 -3.19 11.39
N THR A 97 4.92 -2.94 10.23
CA THR A 97 5.63 -2.59 9.00
C THR A 97 6.49 -1.33 9.17
N ILE A 98 5.94 -0.25 9.74
CA ILE A 98 6.70 0.97 10.02
C ILE A 98 7.87 0.67 10.97
N PHE A 99 7.62 -0.07 12.05
CA PHE A 99 8.67 -0.43 13.01
C PHE A 99 9.83 -1.16 12.32
N ILE A 100 9.52 -2.15 11.48
CA ILE A 100 10.52 -2.91 10.72
C ILE A 100 11.27 -2.01 9.73
N LEU A 101 10.59 -1.13 9.01
CA LEU A 101 11.22 -0.22 8.05
C LEU A 101 12.18 0.76 8.73
N ILE A 102 11.77 1.32 9.87
CA ILE A 102 12.60 2.23 10.66
C ILE A 102 13.80 1.48 11.25
N GLN A 103 13.60 0.27 11.78
CA GLN A 103 14.69 -0.55 12.29
C GLN A 103 15.74 -0.80 11.22
N HIS A 104 15.35 -1.32 10.04
CA HIS A 104 16.30 -1.53 8.93
C HIS A 104 17.00 -0.23 8.51
N ALA A 105 16.28 0.90 8.45
CA ALA A 105 16.87 2.19 8.12
C ALA A 105 17.92 2.66 9.15
N LEU A 106 17.75 2.32 10.42
CA LEU A 106 18.68 2.66 11.50
C LEU A 106 19.86 1.70 11.61
N THR A 107 19.64 0.41 11.36
CA THR A 107 20.67 -0.63 11.45
C THR A 107 21.51 -0.76 10.20
N GLY A 108 21.05 -0.22 9.05
CA GLY A 108 21.72 -0.34 7.76
C GLY A 108 21.79 -1.78 7.24
N SER A 109 20.93 -2.66 7.78
CA SER A 109 20.79 -4.08 7.40
C SER A 109 19.77 -4.27 6.30
#